data_AF-A0A376MVW8-F1
#
_entry.id   AF-A0A376MVW8-F1
#
_cell.length_a   1.000
_cell.length_b   1.000
_cell.length_c   1.000
_cell.angle_alpha   90.00
_cell.angle_beta   90.00
_cell.angle_gamma   90.00
#
_symmetry.space_group_name_H-M   'P 1'
#
loop_
_entity.id
_entity.type
_entity.pdbx_description
1 polymer ?
#
loop_
_entity_poly.entity_id
_entity_poly.type
_entity_poly.pdbx_seq_one_letter_code
_entity_poly.pdbx_strand_id
1 'polypeptide(L)'
;MDSIDVNKTTTDVSILNRSIITPGNNILVNNTGGGLNIISSDSTLNGATKLVSGTTTLKLSENTIWNMKDDSVVTHLTNSDSIINLSYDDGQTFTQGKTLTVKGNYVGDNGQLNIRTVLGDDKSATDRLIVEGNTSGSTTVYVKNAGGSGAATLNGIELITVNGDESPADAFRQGDARIAAGAFEYQLKQQGKNWYLTSYQSVNEEDNSSEGNSESTETPTPVLRPEAGSYVANLAAANTLFLCV
;
A
#
# COMPACT_ATOMS: atom_id res chain seq x y z
N MET A 1 -20.52 4.40 23.89
CA MET A 1 -21.35 4.42 22.67
C MET A 1 -21.21 3.05 22.05
N ASP A 2 -22.30 2.48 21.56
CA ASP A 2 -22.30 1.09 21.07
C ASP A 2 -22.09 1.02 19.55
N SER A 3 -22.71 1.89 18.77
CA SER A 3 -22.47 2.09 17.33
C SER A 3 -23.24 3.33 16.83
N ILE A 4 -22.96 3.80 15.62
CA ILE A 4 -23.87 4.70 14.87
C ILE A 4 -24.86 3.81 14.14
N ASP A 5 -26.13 3.79 14.59
CA ASP A 5 -27.17 2.95 14.00
C ASP A 5 -28.13 3.78 13.13
N VAL A 6 -28.38 3.32 11.90
CA VAL A 6 -29.33 3.95 10.96
C VAL A 6 -30.22 2.86 10.36
N ASN A 7 -31.53 3.12 10.26
CA ASN A 7 -32.50 2.10 9.80
C ASN A 7 -33.56 2.56 8.79
N LYS A 8 -33.85 3.87 8.63
CA LYS A 8 -34.98 4.32 7.79
C LYS A 8 -34.79 5.68 7.11
N THR A 9 -34.29 6.69 7.81
CA THR A 9 -34.17 8.06 7.30
C THR A 9 -32.73 8.42 6.97
N THR A 10 -32.55 9.51 6.24
CA THR A 10 -31.22 10.12 6.09
C THR A 10 -30.76 10.66 7.45
N THR A 11 -29.52 10.36 7.82
CA THR A 11 -28.85 10.81 9.04
C THR A 11 -27.51 11.42 8.66
N ASP A 12 -27.25 12.62 9.15
CA ASP A 12 -25.97 13.31 8.97
C ASP A 12 -25.23 13.34 10.31
N VAL A 13 -23.96 12.92 10.30
CA VAL A 13 -23.10 12.88 11.48
C VAL A 13 -21.81 13.65 11.19
N SER A 14 -21.47 14.57 12.08
CA SER A 14 -20.20 15.31 12.04
C SER A 14 -19.35 14.94 13.24
N ILE A 15 -18.12 14.48 13.00
CA ILE A 15 -17.14 14.08 14.01
C ILE A 15 -15.92 14.96 13.83
N LEU A 16 -15.78 15.97 14.68
CA LEU A 16 -14.83 17.07 14.46
C LEU A 16 -13.97 17.29 15.70
N ASN A 17 -12.89 18.06 15.55
CA ASN A 17 -12.13 18.65 16.65
C ASN A 17 -11.52 17.62 17.62
N ARG A 18 -10.70 16.72 17.12
CA ARG A 18 -9.94 15.72 17.92
C ARG A 18 -10.84 14.75 18.66
N SER A 19 -12.02 14.49 18.10
CA SER A 19 -12.97 13.53 18.67
C SER A 19 -12.44 12.11 18.52
N ILE A 20 -12.69 11.28 19.54
CA ILE A 20 -12.32 9.86 19.51
C ILE A 20 -13.60 9.05 19.65
N ILE A 21 -13.97 8.32 18.60
CA ILE A 21 -15.11 7.40 18.62
C ILE A 21 -14.58 5.98 18.75
N THR A 22 -14.90 5.35 19.88
CA THR A 22 -14.53 3.95 20.15
C THR A 22 -15.75 3.20 20.66
N PRO A 23 -16.50 2.55 19.76
CA PRO A 23 -17.62 1.71 20.14
C PRO A 23 -17.15 0.43 20.84
N GLY A 24 -17.89 -0.01 21.86
CA GLY A 24 -17.49 -1.15 22.69
C GLY A 24 -17.51 -2.50 21.96
N ASN A 25 -18.31 -2.61 20.89
CA ASN A 25 -18.46 -3.82 20.07
C ASN A 25 -17.56 -3.81 18.81
N ASN A 26 -16.65 -2.85 18.68
CA ASN A 26 -15.81 -2.63 17.48
C ASN A 26 -16.58 -2.33 16.19
N ILE A 27 -17.88 -1.98 16.26
CA ILE A 27 -18.69 -1.56 15.11
C ILE A 27 -18.93 -0.06 15.19
N LEU A 28 -18.27 0.69 14.30
CA LEU A 28 -18.44 2.15 14.17
C LEU A 28 -19.82 2.49 13.63
N VAL A 29 -20.26 1.79 12.58
CA VAL A 29 -21.53 2.03 11.88
C VAL A 29 -22.24 0.72 11.69
N ASN A 30 -23.54 0.70 11.97
CA ASN A 30 -24.44 -0.36 11.58
C ASN A 30 -25.63 0.25 10.82
N ASN A 31 -25.49 0.31 9.49
CA ASN A 31 -26.53 0.83 8.61
C ASN A 31 -27.39 -0.33 8.09
N THR A 32 -28.61 -0.39 8.61
CA THR A 32 -29.62 -1.38 8.24
C THR A 32 -30.66 -0.84 7.26
N GLY A 33 -30.62 0.47 6.97
CA GLY A 33 -31.48 1.14 6.00
C GLY A 33 -31.42 2.66 6.11
N GLY A 34 -31.81 3.37 5.06
CA GLY A 34 -31.71 4.84 5.00
C GLY A 34 -30.34 5.33 4.51
N GLY A 35 -30.18 6.65 4.44
CA GLY A 35 -28.92 7.30 4.08
C GLY A 35 -28.12 7.70 5.31
N LEU A 36 -26.81 7.49 5.29
CA LEU A 36 -25.91 7.95 6.34
C LEU A 36 -24.78 8.74 5.69
N ASN A 37 -24.65 10.01 6.03
CA ASN A 37 -23.51 10.82 5.64
C ASN A 37 -22.68 11.12 6.89
N ILE A 38 -21.43 10.67 6.89
CA ILE A 38 -20.47 10.95 7.95
C ILE A 38 -19.40 11.86 7.39
N ILE A 39 -19.17 12.99 8.06
CA ILE A 39 -18.02 13.85 7.85
C ILE A 39 -17.16 13.80 9.10
N SER A 40 -15.92 13.37 8.96
CA SER A 40 -14.95 13.33 10.04
C SER A 40 -13.73 14.18 9.72
N SER A 41 -13.38 15.09 10.63
CA SER A 41 -12.22 15.98 10.49
C SER A 41 -11.39 16.01 11.77
N ASP A 42 -10.07 15.91 11.65
CA ASP A 42 -9.11 15.89 12.78
C ASP A 42 -9.56 14.96 13.90
N SER A 43 -9.98 13.74 13.60
CA SER A 43 -10.60 12.83 14.58
C SER A 43 -10.12 11.39 14.44
N THR A 44 -10.33 10.57 15.48
CA THR A 44 -10.03 9.13 15.44
C THR A 44 -11.32 8.32 15.48
N LEU A 45 -11.55 7.52 14.46
CA LEU A 45 -12.65 6.58 14.35
C LEU A 45 -12.12 5.17 14.56
N ASN A 46 -12.68 4.42 15.51
CA ASN A 46 -12.30 3.04 15.76
C ASN A 46 -13.48 2.12 15.49
N GLY A 47 -13.25 1.03 14.76
CA GLY A 47 -14.27 0.02 14.48
C GLY A 47 -14.63 -0.11 13.01
N ALA A 48 -15.44 -1.10 12.69
CA ALA A 48 -15.86 -1.44 11.34
C ALA A 48 -17.19 -0.77 10.96
N THR A 49 -17.44 -0.62 9.65
CA THR A 49 -18.76 -0.21 9.14
C THR A 49 -19.49 -1.40 8.54
N LYS A 50 -20.73 -1.66 8.96
CA LYS A 50 -21.60 -2.67 8.38
C LYS A 50 -22.73 -1.99 7.61
N LEU A 51 -22.99 -2.46 6.39
CA LEU A 51 -24.03 -1.94 5.51
C LEU A 51 -24.89 -3.10 4.99
N VAL A 52 -26.07 -3.26 5.58
CA VAL A 52 -27.07 -4.27 5.16
C VAL A 52 -27.91 -3.70 4.02
N SER A 53 -28.42 -2.48 4.16
CA SER A 53 -29.19 -1.79 3.13
C SER A 53 -29.06 -0.27 3.27
N GLY A 54 -29.50 0.49 2.26
CA GLY A 54 -29.36 1.95 2.25
C GLY A 54 -28.01 2.42 1.71
N THR A 55 -27.57 3.61 2.12
CA THR A 55 -26.29 4.19 1.70
C THR A 55 -25.47 4.69 2.89
N THR A 56 -24.17 4.47 2.85
CA THR A 56 -23.21 5.06 3.81
C THR A 56 -22.14 5.83 3.03
N THR A 57 -22.18 7.15 3.09
CA THR A 57 -21.14 8.03 2.54
C THR A 57 -20.23 8.46 3.68
N LEU A 58 -18.94 8.14 3.58
CA LEU A 58 -17.94 8.49 4.59
C LEU A 58 -16.90 9.43 3.97
N LYS A 59 -16.72 10.60 4.58
CA LYS A 59 -15.70 11.58 4.21
C LYS A 59 -14.75 11.78 5.39
N LEU A 60 -13.48 11.48 5.16
CA LEU A 60 -12.40 11.64 6.13
C LEU A 60 -11.51 12.78 5.66
N SER A 61 -11.25 13.74 6.55
CA SER A 61 -10.43 14.93 6.29
C SER A 61 -9.50 15.26 7.44
N GLU A 62 -8.51 16.12 7.17
CA GLU A 62 -7.67 16.82 8.15
C GLU A 62 -7.09 15.92 9.25
N ASN A 63 -6.16 15.01 8.94
CA ASN A 63 -5.54 14.08 9.90
C ASN A 63 -6.52 13.09 10.57
N THR A 64 -7.73 12.90 10.04
CA THR A 64 -8.60 11.85 10.54
C THR A 64 -7.95 10.49 10.41
N ILE A 65 -8.07 9.64 11.43
CA ILE A 65 -7.60 8.26 11.40
C ILE A 65 -8.80 7.33 11.57
N TRP A 66 -9.02 6.44 10.61
CA TRP A 66 -9.96 5.35 10.74
C TRP A 66 -9.22 4.03 10.99
N ASN A 67 -9.23 3.58 12.25
CA ASN A 67 -8.74 2.28 12.67
C ASN A 67 -9.82 1.21 12.44
N MET A 68 -9.75 0.52 11.31
CA MET A 68 -10.66 -0.58 10.99
C MET A 68 -10.34 -1.80 11.84
N LYS A 69 -11.35 -2.32 12.53
CA LYS A 69 -11.19 -3.48 13.42
C LYS A 69 -11.75 -4.79 12.85
N ASP A 70 -12.51 -4.72 11.76
CA ASP A 70 -13.12 -5.85 11.06
C ASP A 70 -13.46 -5.40 9.63
N ASP A 71 -13.88 -6.34 8.78
CA ASP A 71 -14.36 -6.09 7.43
C ASP A 71 -15.41 -4.97 7.42
N SER A 72 -15.24 -4.03 6.50
CA SER A 72 -16.06 -2.83 6.44
C SER A 72 -16.64 -2.61 5.06
N VAL A 73 -17.87 -2.10 5.04
CA VAL A 73 -18.59 -1.77 3.80
C VAL A 73 -19.11 -0.34 3.89
N VAL A 74 -18.85 0.45 2.86
CA VAL A 74 -19.41 1.80 2.65
C VAL A 74 -19.90 1.93 1.20
N THR A 75 -20.74 2.92 0.93
CA THR A 75 -21.23 3.21 -0.43
C THR A 75 -20.28 4.14 -1.16
N HIS A 76 -19.93 5.27 -0.56
CA HIS A 76 -18.99 6.24 -1.13
C HIS A 76 -17.96 6.62 -0.08
N LEU A 77 -16.71 6.75 -0.50
CA LEU A 77 -15.61 7.02 0.41
C LEU A 77 -14.71 8.12 -0.14
N THR A 78 -14.46 9.13 0.67
CA THR A 78 -13.42 10.15 0.44
C THR A 78 -12.37 10.05 1.53
N ASN A 79 -11.12 9.88 1.13
CA ASN A 79 -9.94 9.87 1.98
C ASN A 79 -9.06 11.07 1.61
N SER A 80 -9.25 12.19 2.31
CA SER A 80 -8.55 13.46 2.04
C SER A 80 -7.65 13.82 3.23
N ASP A 81 -6.35 14.00 3.03
CA ASP A 81 -5.39 14.30 4.11
C ASP A 81 -5.59 13.44 5.39
N SER A 82 -5.93 12.17 5.22
CA SER A 82 -6.38 11.29 6.31
C SER A 82 -5.80 9.89 6.17
N ILE A 83 -5.94 9.06 7.21
CA ILE A 83 -5.39 7.71 7.25
C ILE A 83 -6.52 6.69 7.42
N ILE A 84 -6.65 5.80 6.44
CA ILE A 84 -7.42 4.57 6.58
C ILE A 84 -6.46 3.46 6.98
N ASN A 85 -6.63 2.93 8.19
CA ASN A 85 -5.74 1.94 8.78
C ASN A 85 -6.39 0.55 8.83
N LEU A 86 -6.23 -0.24 7.76
CA LEU A 86 -6.61 -1.66 7.74
C LEU A 86 -5.59 -2.49 8.53
N SER A 87 -4.33 -2.05 8.56
CA SER A 87 -3.25 -2.74 9.27
C SER A 87 -3.33 -2.70 10.80
N TYR A 88 -4.42 -2.17 11.35
CA TYR A 88 -4.68 -2.16 12.79
C TYR A 88 -4.53 -3.58 13.36
N ASP A 89 -3.62 -3.68 14.33
CA ASP A 89 -3.26 -4.93 14.99
C ASP A 89 -4.12 -5.08 16.23
N ASP A 90 -5.04 -6.04 16.21
CA ASP A 90 -5.89 -6.40 17.34
C ASP A 90 -5.22 -7.45 18.27
N GLY A 91 -3.95 -7.78 18.00
CA GLY A 91 -3.18 -8.77 18.73
C GLY A 91 -3.47 -10.21 18.29
N GLN A 92 -4.32 -10.42 17.27
CA GLN A 92 -4.57 -11.74 16.72
C GLN A 92 -3.48 -12.14 15.72
N THR A 93 -3.31 -13.45 15.56
CA THR A 93 -2.44 -13.97 14.48
C THR A 93 -3.08 -13.61 13.14
N PHE A 94 -2.28 -13.02 12.24
CA PHE A 94 -2.76 -12.61 10.94
C PHE A 94 -2.90 -13.82 9.99
N THR A 95 -4.03 -14.51 10.08
CA THR A 95 -4.35 -15.67 9.24
C THR A 95 -5.20 -15.30 8.02
N GLN A 96 -5.93 -14.19 8.12
CA GLN A 96 -6.76 -13.62 7.05
C GLN A 96 -6.69 -12.09 7.18
N GLY A 97 -6.62 -11.40 6.04
CA GLY A 97 -6.68 -9.95 6.01
C GLY A 97 -8.10 -9.42 5.96
N LYS A 98 -8.26 -8.19 6.45
CA LYS A 98 -9.53 -7.45 6.43
C LYS A 98 -9.79 -6.87 5.04
N THR A 99 -11.06 -6.81 4.66
CA THR A 99 -11.51 -6.19 3.42
C THR A 99 -12.32 -4.92 3.70
N LEU A 100 -11.91 -3.83 3.06
CA LEU A 100 -12.73 -2.63 2.92
C LEU A 100 -13.41 -2.64 1.55
N THR A 101 -14.73 -2.73 1.52
CA THR A 101 -15.53 -2.66 0.29
C THR A 101 -16.21 -1.30 0.16
N VAL A 102 -15.93 -0.59 -0.94
CA VAL A 102 -16.61 0.63 -1.35
C VAL A 102 -17.54 0.27 -2.51
N LYS A 103 -18.85 0.22 -2.28
CA LYS A 103 -19.84 -0.20 -3.29
C LYS A 103 -19.97 0.75 -4.49
N GLY A 104 -19.55 1.99 -4.32
CA GLY A 104 -19.54 3.01 -5.35
C GLY A 104 -18.13 3.57 -5.51
N ASN A 105 -18.03 4.89 -5.63
CA ASN A 105 -16.76 5.54 -5.93
C ASN A 105 -15.87 5.74 -4.68
N TYR A 106 -14.57 5.63 -4.91
CA TYR A 106 -13.51 5.98 -3.98
C TYR A 106 -12.76 7.22 -4.49
N VAL A 107 -12.60 8.22 -3.63
CA VAL A 107 -11.85 9.45 -3.92
C VAL A 107 -10.69 9.55 -2.94
N GLY A 108 -9.46 9.51 -3.45
CA GLY A 108 -8.26 9.81 -2.69
C GLY A 108 -7.82 11.25 -2.92
N ASP A 109 -7.44 11.98 -1.88
CA ASP A 109 -6.91 13.33 -2.00
C ASP A 109 -5.80 13.54 -0.98
N ASN A 110 -4.57 13.17 -1.33
CA ASN A 110 -3.46 13.06 -0.38
C ASN A 110 -3.79 12.12 0.81
N GLY A 111 -4.70 11.17 0.59
CA GLY A 111 -5.09 10.17 1.58
C GLY A 111 -4.02 9.08 1.74
N GLN A 112 -4.02 8.43 2.89
CA GLN A 112 -3.15 7.30 3.21
C GLN A 112 -3.97 6.03 3.45
N LEU A 113 -3.47 4.90 2.94
CA LEU A 113 -4.02 3.56 3.16
C LEU A 113 -2.94 2.64 3.72
N ASN A 114 -3.15 2.12 4.92
CA ASN A 114 -2.22 1.18 5.55
C ASN A 114 -2.76 -0.23 5.47
N ILE A 115 -2.01 -1.11 4.80
CA ILE A 115 -2.34 -2.51 4.55
C ILE A 115 -1.35 -3.40 5.31
N ARG A 116 -1.84 -4.52 5.85
CA ARG A 116 -1.00 -5.58 6.39
C ARG A 116 -1.02 -6.79 5.46
N THR A 117 0.16 -7.36 5.20
CA THR A 117 0.32 -8.47 4.26
C THR A 117 1.35 -9.46 4.79
N VAL A 118 1.07 -10.76 4.71
CA VAL A 118 2.09 -11.80 4.88
C VAL A 118 2.94 -11.78 3.62
N LEU A 119 4.11 -11.12 3.62
CA LEU A 119 4.92 -11.04 2.40
C LEU A 119 5.40 -12.44 1.95
N GLY A 120 4.89 -12.89 0.81
CA GLY A 120 5.09 -14.22 0.25
C GLY A 120 4.75 -14.27 -1.24
N ASP A 121 4.10 -15.34 -1.68
CA ASP A 121 3.67 -15.56 -3.07
C ASP A 121 2.28 -14.94 -3.35
N ASP A 122 1.76 -15.11 -4.57
CA ASP A 122 0.45 -14.59 -5.02
C ASP A 122 -0.75 -14.93 -4.10
N LYS A 123 -0.65 -15.98 -3.27
CA LYS A 123 -1.73 -16.45 -2.38
C LYS A 123 -1.59 -15.92 -0.95
N SER A 124 -0.65 -15.02 -0.72
CA SER A 124 -0.41 -14.40 0.58
C SER A 124 -1.67 -13.78 1.18
N ALA A 125 -1.90 -14.05 2.46
CA ALA A 125 -2.94 -13.35 3.20
C ALA A 125 -2.60 -11.85 3.24
N THR A 126 -3.59 -11.02 2.92
CA THR A 126 -3.42 -9.56 2.86
C THR A 126 -4.73 -8.85 3.16
N ASP A 127 -4.64 -7.69 3.81
CA ASP A 127 -5.75 -6.74 3.82
C ASP A 127 -6.00 -6.23 2.39
N ARG A 128 -7.26 -5.88 2.09
CA ARG A 128 -7.69 -5.48 0.74
C ARG A 128 -8.62 -4.27 0.74
N LEU A 129 -8.49 -3.47 -0.31
CA LEU A 129 -9.50 -2.47 -0.71
C LEU A 129 -10.20 -2.96 -1.99
N ILE A 130 -11.53 -3.05 -1.96
CA ILE A 130 -12.35 -3.36 -3.14
C ILE A 130 -13.21 -2.13 -3.42
N VAL A 131 -13.06 -1.56 -4.62
CA VAL A 131 -13.89 -0.46 -5.10
C VAL A 131 -14.76 -0.99 -6.22
N GLU A 132 -16.07 -1.08 -5.98
CA GLU A 132 -17.01 -1.57 -6.98
C GLU A 132 -17.31 -0.53 -8.08
N GLY A 133 -17.16 0.76 -7.76
CA GLY A 133 -17.27 1.87 -8.71
C GLY A 133 -15.91 2.41 -9.17
N ASN A 134 -15.88 3.71 -9.46
CA ASN A 134 -14.72 4.39 -10.03
C ASN A 134 -13.76 4.90 -8.94
N THR A 135 -12.48 5.01 -9.30
CA THR A 135 -11.44 5.65 -8.48
C THR A 135 -11.04 7.00 -9.06
N SER A 136 -10.70 7.96 -8.20
CA SER A 136 -10.20 9.27 -8.63
C SER A 136 -9.26 9.89 -7.59
N GLY A 137 -8.42 10.83 -8.03
CA GLY A 137 -7.40 11.48 -7.21
C GLY A 137 -6.25 10.53 -6.86
N SER A 138 -5.63 10.66 -5.70
CA SER A 138 -4.44 9.88 -5.31
C SER A 138 -4.45 9.45 -3.84
N THR A 139 -3.96 8.24 -3.56
CA THR A 139 -3.77 7.68 -2.21
C THR A 139 -2.39 7.05 -2.08
N THR A 140 -1.69 7.34 -0.98
CA THR A 140 -0.42 6.70 -0.65
C THR A 140 -0.66 5.40 0.13
N VAL A 141 -0.07 4.30 -0.33
CA VAL A 141 -0.23 2.96 0.23
C VAL A 141 1.03 2.55 0.98
N TYR A 142 0.87 2.25 2.28
CA TYR A 142 1.92 1.66 3.10
C TYR A 142 1.59 0.20 3.42
N VAL A 143 2.61 -0.65 3.38
CA VAL A 143 2.47 -2.08 3.64
C VAL A 143 3.29 -2.49 4.84
N LYS A 144 2.64 -3.11 5.82
CA LYS A 144 3.25 -3.72 6.99
C LYS A 144 3.34 -5.23 6.79
N ASN A 145 4.55 -5.79 6.89
CA ASN A 145 4.73 -7.25 6.86
C ASN A 145 4.09 -7.91 8.10
N ALA A 146 3.26 -8.92 7.91
CA ALA A 146 2.65 -9.76 8.94
C ALA A 146 3.47 -11.03 9.28
N GLY A 147 4.81 -10.94 9.19
CA GLY A 147 5.68 -12.09 9.46
C GLY A 147 5.87 -13.03 8.27
N GLY A 148 5.56 -12.58 7.05
CA GLY A 148 5.94 -13.30 5.84
C GLY A 148 7.46 -13.34 5.67
N SER A 149 7.96 -14.47 5.15
CA SER A 149 9.40 -14.71 4.94
C SER A 149 9.90 -14.26 3.57
N GLY A 150 9.00 -13.82 2.69
CA GLY A 150 9.30 -13.49 1.30
C GLY A 150 9.24 -14.70 0.37
N ALA A 151 8.75 -14.50 -0.84
CA ALA A 151 8.76 -15.46 -1.94
C ALA A 151 8.58 -14.72 -3.27
N ALA A 152 8.92 -15.41 -4.37
CA ALA A 152 8.64 -14.89 -5.69
C ALA A 152 7.13 -14.89 -5.97
N THR A 153 6.61 -13.77 -6.44
CA THR A 153 5.27 -13.64 -7.01
C THR A 153 5.32 -13.91 -8.51
N LEU A 154 4.28 -14.54 -9.05
CA LEU A 154 4.08 -14.67 -10.49
C LEU A 154 3.25 -13.51 -11.03
N ASN A 155 2.05 -13.32 -10.47
CA ASN A 155 1.16 -12.21 -10.82
C ASN A 155 1.24 -11.08 -9.78
N GLY A 156 1.60 -11.39 -8.54
CA GLY A 156 1.62 -10.45 -7.43
C GLY A 156 0.52 -10.70 -6.39
N ILE A 157 0.71 -10.11 -5.22
CA ILE A 157 -0.26 -10.12 -4.12
C ILE A 157 -1.24 -8.97 -4.35
N GLU A 158 -2.51 -9.27 -4.63
CA GLU A 158 -3.53 -8.25 -4.93
C GLU A 158 -3.90 -7.46 -3.67
N LEU A 159 -3.69 -6.15 -3.69
CA LEU A 159 -4.04 -5.25 -2.58
C LEU A 159 -5.34 -4.49 -2.85
N ILE A 160 -5.51 -4.00 -4.08
CA ILE A 160 -6.63 -3.14 -4.45
C ILE A 160 -7.27 -3.67 -5.72
N THR A 161 -8.59 -3.88 -5.65
CA THR A 161 -9.42 -4.26 -6.78
C THR A 161 -10.33 -3.09 -7.15
N VAL A 162 -10.39 -2.72 -8.43
CA VAL A 162 -11.30 -1.68 -8.94
C VAL A 162 -12.20 -2.32 -9.98
N ASN A 163 -13.52 -2.33 -9.76
CA ASN A 163 -14.47 -2.94 -10.69
C ASN A 163 -15.15 -1.92 -11.62
N GLY A 164 -15.05 -0.63 -11.35
CA GLY A 164 -15.50 0.43 -12.25
C GLY A 164 -14.61 0.59 -13.49
N ASP A 165 -14.60 1.82 -14.02
CA ASP A 165 -13.75 2.24 -15.12
C ASP A 165 -12.25 2.08 -14.78
N GLU A 166 -11.39 2.30 -15.78
CA GLU A 166 -9.94 2.23 -15.59
C GLU A 166 -9.47 3.12 -14.43
N SER A 167 -8.63 2.56 -13.56
CA SER A 167 -8.06 3.28 -12.43
C SER A 167 -6.98 4.25 -12.94
N PRO A 168 -7.02 5.55 -12.58
CA PRO A 168 -5.94 6.47 -12.92
C PRO A 168 -4.57 5.95 -12.49
N ALA A 169 -3.54 6.19 -13.30
CA ALA A 169 -2.19 5.66 -13.07
C ALA A 169 -1.53 6.15 -11.77
N ASP A 170 -2.07 7.22 -11.17
CA ASP A 170 -1.63 7.83 -9.93
C ASP A 170 -2.66 7.67 -8.79
N ALA A 171 -3.72 6.87 -9.01
CA ALA A 171 -4.77 6.60 -8.02
C ALA A 171 -4.20 6.02 -6.72
N PHE A 172 -3.20 5.15 -6.84
CA PHE A 172 -2.50 4.58 -5.71
C PHE A 172 -0.99 4.62 -5.93
N ARG A 173 -0.25 5.04 -4.90
CA ARG A 173 1.21 5.20 -4.97
C ARG A 173 1.83 4.52 -3.77
N GLN A 174 2.95 3.83 -3.96
CA GLN A 174 3.68 3.27 -2.83
C GLN A 174 4.19 4.41 -1.92
N GLY A 175 4.12 4.20 -0.61
CA GLY A 175 4.83 5.00 0.37
C GLY A 175 6.36 4.91 0.20
N ASP A 176 7.08 5.76 0.93
CA ASP A 176 8.55 5.83 0.91
C ASP A 176 9.23 4.64 1.61
N ALA A 177 8.49 3.92 2.46
CA ALA A 177 9.00 2.77 3.17
C ALA A 177 9.31 1.59 2.23
N ARG A 178 10.51 1.01 2.38
CA ARG A 178 10.92 -0.23 1.71
C ARG A 178 10.02 -1.40 2.15
N ILE A 179 9.48 -2.14 1.18
CA ILE A 179 8.69 -3.35 1.43
C ILE A 179 9.56 -4.56 1.09
N ALA A 180 10.00 -5.30 2.09
CA ALA A 180 10.90 -6.45 1.88
C ALA A 180 10.68 -7.55 2.92
N ALA A 181 10.97 -8.78 2.51
CA ALA A 181 11.00 -9.95 3.37
C ALA A 181 11.99 -10.98 2.81
N GLY A 182 12.90 -11.48 3.66
CA GLY A 182 13.96 -12.40 3.23
C GLY A 182 14.81 -11.80 2.11
N ALA A 183 15.01 -12.56 1.03
CA ALA A 183 15.76 -12.13 -0.15
C ALA A 183 14.92 -11.34 -1.18
N PHE A 184 13.67 -11.01 -0.87
CA PHE A 184 12.73 -10.39 -1.81
C PHE A 184 12.39 -8.97 -1.39
N GLU A 185 12.41 -8.07 -2.37
CA GLU A 185 11.75 -6.77 -2.30
C GLU A 185 10.41 -6.84 -3.01
N TYR A 186 9.47 -6.01 -2.57
CA TYR A 186 8.13 -5.90 -3.14
C TYR A 186 7.88 -4.46 -3.58
N GLN A 187 7.21 -4.32 -4.71
CA GLN A 187 6.79 -3.03 -5.26
C GLN A 187 5.31 -3.04 -5.59
N LEU A 188 4.61 -1.97 -5.24
CA LEU A 188 3.25 -1.73 -5.69
C LEU A 188 3.25 -1.42 -7.20
N LYS A 189 2.54 -2.25 -7.98
CA LYS A 189 2.38 -2.07 -9.42
C LYS A 189 0.91 -2.18 -9.82
N GLN A 190 0.51 -1.30 -10.72
CA GLN A 190 -0.79 -1.39 -11.38
C GLN A 190 -0.75 -2.46 -12.48
N GLN A 191 -1.79 -3.28 -12.56
CA GLN A 191 -2.02 -4.23 -13.64
C GLN A 191 -3.48 -4.11 -14.08
N GLY A 192 -3.70 -3.54 -15.28
CA GLY A 192 -5.03 -3.08 -15.68
C GLY A 192 -5.55 -2.02 -14.69
N LYS A 193 -6.72 -2.27 -14.11
CA LYS A 193 -7.32 -1.40 -13.09
C LYS A 193 -7.02 -1.78 -11.63
N ASN A 194 -6.34 -2.91 -11.41
CA ASN A 194 -6.04 -3.44 -10.08
C ASN A 194 -4.59 -3.18 -9.67
N TRP A 195 -4.29 -3.29 -8.38
CA TRP A 195 -2.97 -2.99 -7.82
C TRP A 195 -2.42 -4.15 -6.99
N TYR A 196 -1.17 -4.51 -7.26
CA TYR A 196 -0.52 -5.69 -6.73
C TYR A 196 0.84 -5.37 -6.14
N LEU A 197 1.26 -6.09 -5.10
CA LEU A 197 2.66 -6.18 -4.75
C LEU A 197 3.33 -7.24 -5.62
N THR A 198 4.30 -6.82 -6.42
CA THR A 198 5.14 -7.70 -7.23
C THR A 198 6.52 -7.80 -6.63
N SER A 199 7.05 -9.01 -6.51
CA SER A 199 8.36 -9.26 -5.91
C SER A 199 9.49 -9.24 -6.94
N TYR A 200 10.69 -8.90 -6.51
CA TYR A 200 11.95 -9.20 -7.19
C TYR A 200 13.02 -9.55 -6.15
N GLN A 201 14.06 -10.27 -6.57
CA GLN A 201 15.16 -10.60 -5.67
C GLN A 201 16.04 -9.36 -5.44
N SER A 202 16.37 -9.09 -4.18
CA SER A 202 17.40 -8.12 -3.83
C SER A 202 18.75 -8.66 -4.31
N VAL A 203 19.43 -7.94 -5.20
CA VAL A 203 20.83 -8.24 -5.52
C VAL A 203 21.68 -7.50 -4.49
N ASN A 204 22.29 -8.20 -3.55
CA ASN A 204 23.24 -7.59 -2.64
C ASN A 204 24.55 -7.34 -3.41
N GLU A 205 24.88 -6.08 -3.69
CA GLU A 205 26.12 -5.72 -4.41
C GLU A 205 27.40 -5.90 -3.57
N GLU A 206 27.34 -6.49 -2.36
CA GLU A 206 28.47 -6.58 -1.42
C GLU A 206 29.21 -7.93 -1.36
N ASP A 207 28.87 -8.93 -2.19
CA ASP A 207 29.64 -10.19 -2.20
C ASP A 207 29.80 -10.79 -3.60
N ASN A 208 30.63 -10.13 -4.42
CA ASN A 208 31.21 -10.74 -5.61
C ASN A 208 32.73 -10.81 -5.48
N SER A 209 33.20 -11.48 -4.43
CA SER A 209 34.53 -12.10 -4.41
C SER A 209 34.41 -13.60 -4.15
N SER A 210 33.88 -14.32 -5.13
CA SER A 210 34.08 -15.76 -5.25
C SER A 210 34.40 -16.09 -6.70
N GLU A 211 35.69 -16.27 -6.97
CA GLU A 211 36.16 -16.94 -8.19
C GLU A 211 35.49 -18.33 -8.27
N GLY A 212 34.75 -18.58 -9.35
CA GLY A 212 34.02 -19.83 -9.53
C GLY A 212 33.46 -19.94 -10.94
N ASN A 213 34.33 -20.30 -11.87
CA ASN A 213 34.11 -20.58 -13.29
C ASN A 213 32.75 -21.22 -13.64
N SER A 214 31.92 -20.53 -14.41
CA SER A 214 31.02 -21.17 -15.38
C SER A 214 30.83 -20.27 -16.60
N GLU A 215 31.25 -20.83 -17.73
CA GLU A 215 31.27 -20.33 -19.10
C GLU A 215 29.96 -19.66 -19.54
N SER A 216 30.06 -18.50 -20.20
CA SER A 216 28.95 -17.77 -20.83
C SER A 216 29.07 -17.83 -22.35
N THR A 217 27.98 -18.19 -23.03
CA THR A 217 27.74 -17.93 -24.46
C THR A 217 26.31 -17.38 -24.57
N GLU A 218 25.99 -16.20 -25.09
CA GLU A 218 26.73 -15.16 -25.81
C GLU A 218 26.17 -13.74 -25.50
N THR A 219 27.04 -12.77 -25.76
CA THR A 219 27.04 -11.29 -25.74
C THR A 219 25.77 -10.52 -26.13
N PRO A 220 25.51 -9.38 -25.43
CA PRO A 220 25.16 -8.11 -26.09
C PRO A 220 26.29 -7.08 -25.88
N THR A 221 26.63 -6.37 -26.96
CA THR A 221 27.78 -5.46 -27.06
C THR A 221 27.75 -4.31 -26.04
N PRO A 222 28.88 -3.97 -25.40
CA PRO A 222 28.95 -2.89 -24.43
C PRO A 222 28.89 -1.52 -25.13
N VAL A 223 27.97 -0.66 -24.70
CA VAL A 223 28.05 0.78 -25.00
C VAL A 223 29.11 1.37 -24.07
N LEU A 224 30.31 1.60 -24.61
CA LEU A 224 31.42 2.22 -23.90
C LEU A 224 31.10 3.69 -23.60
N ARG A 225 31.13 4.08 -22.32
CA ARG A 225 31.26 5.50 -21.91
C ARG A 225 32.75 5.87 -21.77
N PRO A 226 33.20 7.06 -22.19
CA PRO A 226 34.62 7.37 -22.35
C PRO A 226 35.43 7.59 -21.05
N GLU A 227 34.82 7.48 -19.87
CA GLU A 227 35.45 7.98 -18.64
C GLU A 227 36.61 7.10 -18.12
N ALA A 228 36.83 5.92 -18.69
CA ALA A 228 37.90 5.00 -18.29
C ALA A 228 39.30 5.36 -18.87
N GLY A 229 39.42 6.44 -19.65
CA GLY A 229 40.65 6.81 -20.35
C GLY A 229 41.71 7.56 -19.54
N SER A 230 41.46 7.96 -18.28
CA SER A 230 42.33 8.94 -17.59
C SER A 230 43.27 8.38 -16.51
N TYR A 231 43.12 7.13 -16.05
CA TYR A 231 43.90 6.63 -14.90
C TYR A 231 45.13 5.77 -15.26
N VAL A 232 45.38 5.49 -16.53
CA VAL A 232 46.57 4.71 -16.96
C VAL A 232 47.68 5.56 -17.60
N ALA A 233 47.48 6.88 -17.76
CA ALA A 233 48.47 7.76 -18.40
C ALA A 233 49.48 8.41 -17.44
N ASN A 234 49.29 8.35 -16.11
CA ASN A 234 50.15 9.09 -15.17
C ASN A 234 51.11 8.21 -14.32
N LEU A 235 51.26 6.93 -14.65
CA LEU A 235 52.25 6.05 -14.00
C LEU A 235 53.35 5.53 -14.95
N ALA A 236 53.31 5.88 -16.24
CA ALA A 236 54.36 5.55 -17.21
C ALA A 236 55.30 6.72 -17.56
N ALA A 237 55.17 7.87 -16.89
CA ALA A 237 55.99 9.07 -17.15
C ALA A 237 56.79 9.58 -15.92
N ALA A 238 57.06 8.73 -14.93
CA ALA A 238 57.75 9.16 -13.71
C ALA A 238 58.85 8.20 -13.21
N ASN A 239 59.58 7.49 -14.11
CA ASN A 239 60.84 6.84 -13.70
C ASN A 239 61.90 6.58 -14.79
N THR A 240 61.93 7.36 -15.88
CA THR A 240 63.09 7.41 -16.81
C THR A 240 63.89 8.71 -16.70
N LEU A 241 64.16 9.16 -15.48
CA LEU A 241 65.15 10.21 -15.22
C LEU A 241 65.98 9.80 -14.01
N PHE A 242 67.00 8.98 -14.22
CA PHE A 242 68.37 9.19 -13.74
C PHE A 242 69.24 8.08 -14.36
N LEU A 243 70.06 8.43 -15.33
CA LEU A 243 71.19 7.59 -15.74
C LEU A 243 72.43 8.47 -15.95
N CYS A 244 73.50 8.00 -15.30
CA CYS A 244 74.93 8.28 -15.43
C CYS A 244 75.59 9.43 -14.64
N VAL A 245 76.47 8.95 -13.73
CA VAL A 245 77.90 9.27 -13.50
C VAL A 245 78.27 10.72 -13.14
#